data_AF-A0A848X9N3-F1
#
_entry.id   AF-A0A848X9N3-F1
#
_cell.length_a   1.000
_cell.length_b   1.000
_cell.length_c   1.000
_cell.angle_alpha   90.00
_cell.angle_beta   90.00
_cell.angle_gamma   90.00
#
_symmetry.space_group_name_H-M   'P 1'
#
loop_
_entity.id
_entity.type
_entity.pdbx_description
1 polymer ?
#
loop_
_entity_poly.entity_id
_entity_poly.type
_entity_poly.pdbx_seq_one_letter_code
_entity_poly.pdbx_strand_id
1 'polypeptide(L)'
;MTMVDWLLTEQLVEIFQEAEVTREGLNARLVARSPHGEEDVLAGAGTAVRIEATDGSHYLVTPRRIARVVGAAAHDLVTFTDLVGYDWITPAMSEKVAQKEEHYDRLYLYPRDAPPLVLDRLGEAVYPLMTFLGRVLEYQSQKILLRKLDDDIVDTLGRCFLAAIHGPFFTEAELSELIGRSRASLKVVAGMWPRMNLAAPELRELLGRLTRELAERSADDPAAWEEWIQVPASNVEAAFEIFRKVSTGEV
;
A
#
# COMPACT_ATOMS: atom_id res chain seq x y z
N MET A 1 -11.17 6.08 5.11
CA MET A 1 -10.11 5.11 5.46
C MET A 1 -9.83 4.26 4.23
N THR A 2 -8.57 4.06 3.86
CA THR A 2 -8.21 3.16 2.75
C THR A 2 -8.13 1.71 3.24
N MET A 3 -8.28 0.71 2.36
CA MET A 3 -8.06 -0.70 2.72
C MET A 3 -6.65 -0.94 3.27
N VAL A 4 -5.66 -0.20 2.75
CA VAL A 4 -4.28 -0.23 3.24
C VAL A 4 -4.20 0.26 4.69
N ASP A 5 -4.91 1.35 5.03
CA ASP A 5 -4.97 1.83 6.42
C ASP A 5 -5.56 0.75 7.35
N TRP A 6 -6.59 0.03 6.90
CA TRP A 6 -7.21 -1.02 7.70
C TRP A 6 -6.28 -2.23 7.89
N LEU A 7 -5.67 -2.73 6.83
CA LEU A 7 -4.69 -3.83 6.90
C LEU A 7 -3.48 -3.46 7.77
N LEU A 8 -3.01 -2.21 7.65
CA LEU A 8 -1.96 -1.69 8.52
C LEU A 8 -2.43 -1.56 9.96
N THR A 9 -3.71 -1.28 10.22
CA THR A 9 -4.27 -1.28 11.58
C THR A 9 -4.23 -2.68 12.18
N GLU A 10 -4.67 -3.70 11.43
CA GLU A 10 -4.62 -5.09 11.89
C GLU A 10 -3.19 -5.55 12.16
N GLN A 11 -2.27 -5.29 11.23
CA GLN A 11 -0.86 -5.65 11.42
C GLN A 11 -0.23 -4.90 12.60
N LEU A 12 -0.54 -3.61 12.78
CA LEU A 12 -0.05 -2.84 13.93
C LEU A 12 -0.52 -3.45 15.25
N VAL A 13 -1.79 -3.86 15.33
CA VAL A 13 -2.36 -4.53 16.52
C VAL A 13 -1.69 -5.88 16.75
N GLU A 14 -1.70 -6.75 15.74
CA GLU A 14 -1.20 -8.12 15.82
C GLU A 14 0.28 -8.15 16.25
N ILE A 15 1.13 -7.38 15.56
CA ILE A 15 2.57 -7.34 15.81
C ILE A 15 2.87 -6.86 17.23
N PHE A 16 2.19 -5.81 17.70
CA PHE A 16 2.47 -5.25 19.03
C PHE A 16 1.82 -6.04 20.17
N GLN A 17 0.68 -6.72 19.94
CA GLN A 17 0.13 -7.68 20.90
C GLN A 17 1.04 -8.88 21.07
N GLU A 18 1.54 -9.45 19.96
CA GLU A 18 2.50 -10.56 20.01
C GLU A 18 3.79 -10.13 20.73
N ALA A 19 4.31 -8.95 20.43
CA ALA A 19 5.50 -8.42 21.09
C ALA A 19 5.29 -8.21 22.59
N GLU A 20 4.13 -7.71 23.02
CA GLU A 20 3.80 -7.51 24.44
C GLU A 20 3.76 -8.85 25.21
N VAL A 21 3.28 -9.91 24.57
CA VAL A 21 3.24 -11.26 25.16
C VAL A 21 4.62 -11.93 25.20
N THR A 22 5.44 -11.71 24.18
CA THR A 22 6.71 -12.44 24.00
C THR A 22 7.94 -11.74 24.58
N ARG A 23 7.84 -10.45 24.92
CA ARG A 23 8.98 -9.66 25.40
C ARG A 23 8.66 -9.00 26.74
N GLU A 24 9.31 -9.50 27.79
CA GLU A 24 9.28 -8.84 29.10
C GLU A 24 9.92 -7.44 28.99
N GLY A 25 9.20 -6.40 29.42
CA GLY A 25 9.71 -5.03 29.45
C GLY A 25 9.61 -4.26 28.13
N LEU A 26 8.75 -4.67 27.20
CA LEU A 26 8.48 -3.91 25.97
C LEU A 26 8.08 -2.46 26.30
N ASN A 27 8.85 -1.50 25.81
CA ASN A 27 8.64 -0.06 25.98
C ASN A 27 7.67 0.52 24.93
N ALA A 28 6.59 -0.20 24.64
CA ALA A 28 5.56 0.18 23.71
C ALA A 28 4.19 -0.26 24.23
N ARG A 29 3.14 0.53 23.94
CA ARG A 29 1.77 0.25 24.37
C ARG A 29 0.78 0.56 23.27
N LEU A 30 -0.14 -0.39 23.04
CA LEU A 30 -1.31 -0.16 22.20
C LEU A 30 -2.28 0.80 22.89
N VAL A 31 -2.68 1.83 22.14
CA VAL A 31 -3.62 2.86 22.56
C VAL A 31 -4.83 2.77 21.65
N ALA A 32 -5.97 2.39 22.22
CA ALA A 32 -7.21 2.14 21.49
C ALA A 32 -7.83 3.41 20.85
N ARG A 33 -7.40 4.60 21.28
CA ARG A 33 -7.78 5.90 20.69
C ARG A 33 -6.59 6.85 20.81
N SER A 34 -6.22 7.52 19.72
CA SER A 34 -5.17 8.56 19.77
C SER A 34 -5.47 9.56 20.90
N PRO A 35 -4.55 9.76 21.86
CA PRO A 35 -4.80 10.60 23.03
C PRO A 35 -4.83 12.10 22.70
N HIS A 36 -4.49 12.48 21.47
CA HIS A 36 -4.40 13.88 21.01
C HIS A 36 -5.61 14.35 20.19
N GLY A 37 -6.74 13.62 20.24
CA GLY A 37 -8.02 14.11 19.71
C GLY A 37 -8.07 14.28 18.20
N GLU A 38 -7.30 13.47 17.45
CA GLU A 38 -7.42 13.41 15.99
C GLU A 38 -8.76 12.74 15.64
N GLU A 39 -9.81 13.55 15.45
CA GLU A 39 -11.09 13.10 14.88
C GLU A 39 -10.94 12.60 13.43
N ASP A 40 -9.79 12.84 12.78
CA ASP A 40 -9.44 12.30 11.46
C ASP A 40 -9.00 10.82 11.46
N VAL A 41 -9.08 10.15 12.62
CA VAL A 41 -8.97 8.68 12.73
C VAL A 41 -10.33 7.97 12.48
N LEU A 42 -11.36 8.73 12.08
CA LEU A 42 -12.66 8.17 11.69
C LEU A 42 -12.62 7.59 10.27
N ALA A 43 -12.22 6.32 10.20
CA ALA A 43 -13.13 5.28 9.69
C ALA A 43 -12.65 3.85 9.98
N GLY A 44 -11.92 3.58 11.08
CA GLY A 44 -11.68 2.21 11.54
C GLY A 44 -10.67 2.10 12.69
N ALA A 45 -11.18 2.24 13.91
CA ALA A 45 -10.60 1.82 15.19
C ALA A 45 -9.60 2.70 15.97
N GLY A 46 -9.10 3.85 15.51
CA GLY A 46 -8.42 4.76 16.46
C GLY A 46 -7.04 4.30 16.96
N THR A 47 -6.57 3.14 16.52
CA THR A 47 -5.46 2.43 17.15
C THR A 47 -4.12 3.07 16.81
N ALA A 48 -3.37 3.40 17.85
CA ALA A 48 -1.99 3.82 17.76
C ALA A 48 -1.12 3.01 18.71
N VAL A 49 0.17 2.94 18.45
CA VAL A 49 1.16 2.44 19.42
C VAL A 49 1.95 3.62 19.93
N ARG A 50 1.96 3.82 21.24
CA ARG A 50 2.87 4.74 21.91
C ARG A 50 4.16 3.99 22.24
N ILE A 51 5.28 4.49 21.75
CA ILE A 51 6.62 3.99 22.10
C ILE A 51 7.28 4.99 23.02
N GLU A 52 7.83 4.51 24.14
CA GLU A 52 8.58 5.31 25.09
C GLU A 52 10.07 5.01 24.94
N ALA A 53 10.80 5.88 24.27
CA ALA A 53 12.23 5.71 24.05
C ALA A 53 13.02 5.86 25.36
N THR A 54 14.21 5.29 25.39
CA THR A 54 15.08 5.20 26.57
C THR A 54 15.66 6.55 27.00
N ASP A 55 15.57 7.59 26.15
CA ASP A 55 15.85 8.98 26.50
C ASP A 55 14.64 9.73 27.08
N GLY A 56 13.49 9.09 27.19
CA GLY A 56 12.23 9.72 27.59
C GLY A 56 11.49 10.40 26.42
N SER A 57 11.98 10.31 25.19
CA SER A 57 11.20 10.73 24.02
C SER A 57 10.02 9.79 23.81
N HIS A 58 8.91 10.35 23.31
CA HIS A 58 7.70 9.58 23.02
C HIS A 58 7.39 9.64 21.53
N TYR A 59 7.08 8.48 20.96
CA TYR A 59 6.66 8.35 19.57
C TYR A 59 5.26 7.76 19.50
N LEU A 60 4.49 8.20 18.51
CA LEU A 60 3.18 7.66 18.19
C LEU A 60 3.23 7.05 16.79
N VAL A 61 3.01 5.75 16.72
CA VAL A 61 2.93 4.99 15.47
C VAL A 61 1.47 4.74 15.16
N THR A 62 1.06 5.11 13.96
CA THR A 62 -0.29 4.91 13.45
C THR A 62 -0.20 4.15 12.13
N PRO A 63 -1.33 3.67 11.58
CA PRO A 63 -1.36 3.07 10.24
C PRO A 63 -0.91 4.01 9.11
N ARG A 64 -0.81 5.32 9.34
CA ARG A 64 -0.49 6.31 8.31
C ARG A 64 0.86 7.00 8.48
N ARG A 65 1.38 7.04 9.70
CA ARG A 65 2.53 7.88 10.05
C ARG A 65 3.19 7.48 11.37
N ILE A 66 4.42 7.96 11.53
CA ILE A 66 5.10 8.06 12.81
C ILE A 66 5.20 9.54 13.19
N ALA A 67 4.79 9.87 14.41
CA ALA A 67 4.88 11.21 14.98
C ALA A 67 5.71 11.21 16.27
N ARG A 68 6.36 12.34 16.57
CA ARG A 68 7.00 12.60 17.87
C ARG A 68 6.06 13.38 18.77
N VAL A 69 5.89 12.93 19.99
CA VAL A 69 5.08 13.65 21.00
C VAL A 69 5.97 14.62 21.76
N VAL A 70 5.61 15.90 21.74
CA VAL A 70 6.28 16.98 22.46
C VAL A 70 5.25 17.71 23.31
N GLY A 71 5.34 17.54 24.64
CA GLY A 71 4.32 18.06 25.56
C GLY A 71 2.95 17.42 25.29
N ALA A 72 1.98 18.23 24.91
CA ALA A 72 0.61 17.79 24.59
C ALA A 72 0.33 17.63 23.08
N ALA A 73 1.32 17.88 22.22
CA ALA A 73 1.17 17.84 20.77
C ALA A 73 1.94 16.66 20.15
N ALA A 74 1.43 16.14 19.03
CA ALA A 74 2.11 15.18 18.17
C ALA A 74 2.56 15.87 16.87
N HIS A 75 3.84 15.75 16.54
CA HIS A 75 4.45 16.32 15.34
C HIS A 75 4.86 15.21 14.39
N ASP A 76 4.40 15.29 13.14
CA ASP A 76 4.72 14.28 12.14
C ASP A 76 6.21 14.22 11.86
N LEU A 77 6.77 13.01 11.96
CA LEU A 77 8.13 12.73 11.51
C LEU A 77 8.10 12.21 10.08
N VAL A 78 7.29 11.18 9.84
CA VAL A 78 7.12 10.60 8.50
C VAL A 78 5.71 10.10 8.30
N THR A 79 5.14 10.49 7.17
CA THR A 79 3.95 9.91 6.56
C THR A 79 4.38 8.70 5.74
N PHE A 80 3.66 7.59 5.89
CA PHE A 80 4.06 6.36 5.21
C PHE A 80 3.96 6.48 3.71
N THR A 81 3.05 7.30 3.15
CA THR A 81 3.00 7.59 1.71
C THR A 81 4.34 8.07 1.14
N ASP A 82 5.17 8.70 1.98
CA ASP A 82 6.46 9.25 1.59
C ASP A 82 7.63 8.35 2.01
N LEU A 83 7.38 7.26 2.75
CA LEU A 83 8.42 6.32 3.19
C LEU A 83 8.81 5.40 2.03
N VAL A 84 10.10 5.39 1.66
CA VAL A 84 10.63 4.54 0.58
C VAL A 84 11.50 3.39 1.10
N GLY A 85 11.91 3.44 2.36
CA GLY A 85 12.77 2.42 2.97
C GLY A 85 12.98 2.66 4.45
N TYR A 86 13.51 1.64 5.12
CA TYR A 86 14.09 1.76 6.46
C TYR A 86 15.33 0.86 6.58
N ASP A 87 16.21 1.16 7.52
CA ASP A 87 17.36 0.33 7.87
C ASP A 87 17.58 0.32 9.38
N TRP A 88 18.18 -0.75 9.90
CA TRP A 88 18.45 -0.96 11.31
C TRP A 88 19.85 -1.53 11.53
N ILE A 89 20.37 -1.42 12.75
CA ILE A 89 21.66 -2.02 13.09
C ILE A 89 21.41 -3.17 14.06
N THR A 90 21.57 -4.41 13.59
CA THR A 90 21.39 -5.60 14.44
C THR A 90 22.57 -5.79 15.41
N PRO A 91 22.35 -6.49 16.54
CA PRO A 91 23.44 -6.93 17.42
C PRO A 91 24.53 -7.74 16.72
N ALA A 92 24.19 -8.53 15.68
CA ALA A 92 25.15 -9.33 14.91
C ALA A 92 26.00 -8.49 13.94
N MET A 93 25.48 -7.35 13.46
CA MET A 93 26.23 -6.38 12.66
C MET A 93 27.14 -5.49 13.54
N SER A 94 27.13 -5.68 14.86
CA SER A 94 27.77 -4.78 15.83
C SER A 94 29.27 -4.95 16.05
N GLU A 95 29.89 -6.05 15.62
CA GLU A 95 31.34 -6.23 15.79
C GLU A 95 32.16 -5.11 15.12
N LYS A 96 31.57 -4.41 14.12
CA LYS A 96 32.16 -3.24 13.47
C LYS A 96 31.75 -1.89 14.09
N VAL A 97 30.65 -1.85 14.84
CA VAL A 97 30.08 -0.61 15.42
C VAL A 97 30.54 -0.41 16.87
N ALA A 98 30.95 -1.48 17.57
CA ALA A 98 31.43 -1.47 18.96
C ALA A 98 32.62 -0.54 19.26
N GLN A 99 33.25 0.09 18.26
CA GLN A 99 34.29 1.09 18.45
C GLN A 99 33.75 2.52 18.66
N LYS A 100 32.44 2.74 18.54
CA LYS A 100 31.77 4.01 18.85
C LYS A 100 30.55 3.70 19.72
N GLU A 101 30.31 4.50 20.75
CA GLU A 101 29.20 4.36 21.71
C GLU A 101 27.80 4.56 21.07
N GLU A 102 27.46 3.80 20.04
CA GLU A 102 26.23 3.99 19.26
C GLU A 102 25.18 2.91 19.56
N HIS A 103 23.98 3.39 19.87
CA HIS A 103 22.87 2.62 20.41
C HIS A 103 22.29 1.62 19.40
N TYR A 104 22.09 0.37 19.86
CA TYR A 104 21.59 -0.80 19.10
C TYR A 104 20.09 -0.75 18.78
N ASP A 105 19.43 0.35 19.15
CA ASP A 105 17.99 0.57 19.06
C ASP A 105 17.68 1.77 18.14
N ARG A 106 18.53 1.96 17.13
CA ARG A 106 18.40 3.01 16.13
C ARG A 106 17.78 2.46 14.85
N LEU A 107 16.81 3.20 14.33
CA LEU A 107 16.11 2.94 13.09
C LEU A 107 16.24 4.15 12.18
N TYR A 108 16.73 3.92 10.97
CA TYR A 108 16.85 4.92 9.93
C TYR A 108 15.63 4.81 9.02
N LEU A 109 14.93 5.92 8.82
CA LEU A 109 13.79 6.02 7.92
C LEU A 109 14.20 6.87 6.73
N TYR A 110 13.84 6.43 5.53
CA TYR A 110 14.18 7.12 4.28
C TYR A 110 12.89 7.63 3.64
N PRO A 111 12.54 8.92 3.81
CA PRO A 111 11.47 9.56 3.06
C PRO A 111 11.92 9.87 1.62
N ARG A 112 10.96 10.01 0.69
CA ARG A 112 11.22 10.28 -0.73
C ARG A 112 11.92 11.61 -0.99
N ASP A 113 11.45 12.68 -0.35
CA ASP A 113 11.86 14.07 -0.63
C ASP A 113 12.42 14.79 0.61
N ALA A 114 12.94 14.02 1.59
CA ALA A 114 13.53 14.57 2.81
C ALA A 114 14.80 13.82 3.22
N PRO A 115 15.69 14.45 4.01
CA PRO A 115 16.84 13.77 4.59
C PRO A 115 16.42 12.54 5.43
N PRO A 116 17.30 11.53 5.56
CA PRO A 116 17.04 10.39 6.44
C PRO A 116 16.70 10.85 7.86
N LEU A 117 15.64 10.27 8.41
CA LEU A 117 15.22 10.50 9.78
C LEU A 117 15.76 9.37 10.64
N VAL A 118 16.17 9.71 11.85
CA VAL A 118 16.71 8.74 12.80
C VAL A 118 15.78 8.68 13.99
N LEU A 119 15.22 7.50 14.24
CA LEU A 119 14.61 7.16 15.50
C LEU A 119 15.65 6.42 16.33
N ASP A 120 16.21 7.06 17.33
CA ASP A 120 17.16 6.44 18.24
C ASP A 120 16.50 6.07 19.56
N ARG A 121 17.22 5.26 20.34
CA ARG A 121 16.85 4.96 21.72
C ARG A 121 15.52 4.24 21.86
N LEU A 122 15.10 3.52 20.82
CA LEU A 122 13.81 2.83 20.77
C LEU A 122 13.70 1.63 21.73
N GLY A 123 14.78 1.21 22.39
CA GLY A 123 14.80 -0.01 23.20
C GLY A 123 14.31 -1.24 22.42
N GLU A 124 13.59 -2.12 23.11
CA GLU A 124 13.03 -3.34 22.53
C GLU A 124 11.91 -3.09 21.51
N ALA A 125 11.30 -1.91 21.53
CA ALA A 125 10.27 -1.54 20.56
C ALA A 125 10.79 -1.40 19.13
N VAL A 126 12.11 -1.29 18.92
CA VAL A 126 12.72 -1.22 17.58
C VAL A 126 12.33 -2.42 16.71
N TYR A 127 12.20 -3.60 17.30
CA TYR A 127 11.94 -4.84 16.57
C TYR A 127 10.50 -4.97 16.05
N PRO A 128 9.45 -4.85 16.89
CA PRO A 128 8.08 -4.84 16.37
C PRO A 128 7.84 -3.65 15.44
N LEU A 129 8.46 -2.49 15.70
CA LEU A 129 8.39 -1.35 14.78
C LEU A 129 9.00 -1.67 13.42
N MET A 130 10.15 -2.34 13.39
CA MET A 130 10.77 -2.77 12.15
C MET A 130 9.89 -3.76 11.38
N THR A 131 9.34 -4.77 12.07
CA THR A 131 8.40 -5.72 11.45
C THR A 131 7.20 -5.01 10.84
N PHE A 132 6.65 -4.03 11.57
CA PHE A 132 5.53 -3.23 11.08
C PHE A 132 5.91 -2.38 9.86
N LEU A 133 7.07 -1.72 9.85
CA LEU A 133 7.53 -0.96 8.68
C LEU A 133 7.80 -1.87 7.48
N GLY A 134 8.23 -3.10 7.72
CA GLY A 134 8.28 -4.15 6.70
C GLY A 134 6.92 -4.32 6.03
N ARG A 135 5.83 -4.41 6.81
CA ARG A 135 4.46 -4.47 6.30
C ARG A 135 4.02 -3.18 5.61
N VAL A 136 4.38 -2.02 6.13
CA VAL A 136 4.13 -0.71 5.48
C VAL A 136 4.71 -0.72 4.07
N LEU A 137 6.00 -1.00 3.94
CA LEU A 137 6.64 -1.07 2.64
C LEU A 137 6.08 -2.21 1.80
N GLU A 138 5.70 -3.35 2.40
CA GLU A 138 5.11 -4.47 1.67
C GLU A 138 3.75 -4.12 1.06
N TYR A 139 2.85 -3.49 1.83
CA TYR A 139 1.51 -3.06 1.37
C TYR A 139 1.59 -1.86 0.41
N GLN A 140 2.61 -1.02 0.55
CA GLN A 140 2.88 0.07 -0.38
C GLN A 140 3.59 -0.42 -1.65
N SER A 141 4.37 -1.48 -1.53
CA SER A 141 4.99 -2.17 -2.66
C SER A 141 3.97 -3.09 -3.33
N GLN A 142 4.17 -3.31 -4.62
CA GLN A 142 3.25 -4.02 -5.51
C GLN A 142 3.00 -5.52 -5.17
N LYS A 143 3.55 -6.06 -4.08
CA LYS A 143 3.55 -7.51 -3.78
C LYS A 143 2.24 -8.08 -3.21
N ILE A 144 1.42 -7.27 -2.53
CA ILE A 144 0.27 -7.81 -1.79
C ILE A 144 -1.03 -7.79 -2.60
N LEU A 145 -1.23 -6.82 -3.49
CA LEU A 145 -2.50 -6.68 -4.20
C LEU A 145 -2.69 -7.71 -5.32
N LEU A 146 -1.61 -8.22 -5.91
CA LEU A 146 -1.67 -9.30 -6.90
C LEU A 146 -2.07 -10.66 -6.30
N ARG A 147 -1.85 -10.87 -5.00
CA ARG A 147 -2.21 -12.14 -4.33
C ARG A 147 -3.70 -12.27 -3.98
N LYS A 148 -4.51 -11.22 -4.21
CA LYS A 148 -5.94 -11.19 -3.84
C LYS A 148 -6.92 -11.22 -5.02
N LEU A 149 -6.44 -11.06 -6.26
CA LEU A 149 -7.25 -11.33 -7.44
C LEU A 149 -6.93 -12.73 -7.93
N ASP A 150 -7.97 -13.49 -8.24
CA ASP A 150 -7.82 -14.76 -8.93
C ASP A 150 -7.13 -14.53 -10.28
N ASP A 151 -6.25 -15.46 -10.67
CA ASP A 151 -5.47 -15.36 -11.92
C ASP A 151 -6.40 -15.16 -13.14
N ASP A 152 -7.59 -15.75 -13.12
CA ASP A 152 -8.62 -15.61 -14.16
C ASP A 152 -9.12 -14.16 -14.30
N ILE A 153 -9.25 -13.42 -13.18
CA ILE A 153 -9.65 -12.01 -13.18
C ILE A 153 -8.52 -11.15 -13.74
N VAL A 154 -7.28 -11.44 -13.31
CA VAL A 154 -6.08 -10.75 -13.82
C VAL A 154 -5.94 -10.96 -15.32
N ASP A 155 -6.13 -12.18 -15.81
CA ASP A 155 -6.07 -12.52 -17.22
C ASP A 155 -7.21 -11.86 -18.02
N THR A 156 -8.46 -11.94 -17.52
CA THR A 156 -9.63 -11.31 -18.18
C THR A 156 -9.44 -9.81 -18.38
N LEU A 157 -9.02 -9.08 -17.34
CA LEU A 157 -8.76 -7.64 -17.43
C LEU A 157 -7.49 -7.34 -18.25
N GLY A 158 -6.50 -8.23 -18.22
CA GLY A 158 -5.31 -8.15 -19.06
C GLY A 158 -5.64 -8.24 -20.56
N ARG A 159 -6.55 -9.16 -20.93
CA ARG A 159 -7.07 -9.28 -22.31
C ARG A 159 -7.79 -8.02 -22.76
N CYS A 160 -8.51 -7.33 -21.87
CA CYS A 160 -9.14 -6.05 -22.20
C CYS A 160 -8.09 -4.99 -22.58
N PHE A 161 -6.97 -4.90 -21.85
CA PHE A 161 -5.86 -4.03 -22.24
C PHE A 161 -5.25 -4.41 -23.59
N LEU A 162 -5.01 -5.71 -23.83
CA LEU A 162 -4.46 -6.19 -25.09
C LEU A 162 -5.40 -5.92 -26.26
N ALA A 163 -6.70 -6.18 -26.10
CA ALA A 163 -7.75 -5.88 -27.06
C ALA A 163 -7.79 -4.40 -27.42
N ALA A 164 -7.68 -3.51 -26.42
CA ALA A 164 -7.66 -2.07 -26.65
C ALA A 164 -6.42 -1.59 -27.44
N ILE A 165 -5.29 -2.27 -27.27
CA ILE A 165 -4.02 -1.91 -27.92
C ILE A 165 -3.95 -2.46 -29.34
N HIS A 166 -4.28 -3.74 -29.50
CA HIS A 166 -3.99 -4.52 -30.70
C HIS A 166 -5.23 -4.89 -31.50
N GLY A 167 -6.40 -4.96 -30.85
CA GLY A 167 -7.65 -5.28 -31.47
C GLY A 167 -8.25 -4.12 -32.28
N PRO A 168 -9.28 -4.42 -33.09
CA PRO A 168 -9.94 -3.44 -33.95
C PRO A 168 -10.95 -2.54 -33.21
N PHE A 169 -11.04 -2.64 -31.88
CA PHE A 169 -12.09 -1.98 -31.10
C PHE A 169 -11.98 -0.46 -31.04
N PHE A 170 -10.78 0.11 -31.16
CA PHE A 170 -10.56 1.55 -31.07
C PHE A 170 -9.63 2.05 -32.15
N THR A 171 -9.96 3.19 -32.74
CA THR A 171 -9.01 4.03 -33.48
C THR A 171 -8.08 4.77 -32.52
N GLU A 172 -6.99 5.36 -33.02
CA GLU A 172 -6.07 6.13 -32.17
C GLU A 172 -6.75 7.38 -31.56
N ALA A 173 -7.65 8.02 -32.31
CA ALA A 173 -8.39 9.18 -31.85
C ALA A 173 -9.36 8.83 -30.72
N GLU A 174 -10.16 7.77 -30.91
CA GLU A 174 -11.10 7.29 -29.89
C GLU A 174 -10.37 6.85 -28.61
N LEU A 175 -9.25 6.13 -28.75
CA LEU A 175 -8.48 5.71 -27.59
C LEU A 175 -7.92 6.92 -26.84
N SER A 176 -7.36 7.91 -27.55
CA SER A 176 -6.84 9.12 -26.92
C SER A 176 -7.92 9.93 -26.22
N GLU A 177 -9.14 9.98 -26.76
CA GLU A 177 -10.28 10.65 -26.13
C GLU A 177 -10.77 9.88 -24.90
N LEU A 178 -10.85 8.55 -24.99
CA LEU A 178 -11.37 7.70 -23.94
C LEU A 178 -10.48 7.67 -22.69
N ILE A 179 -9.18 7.47 -22.89
CA ILE A 179 -8.22 7.25 -21.80
C ILE A 179 -7.31 8.46 -21.54
N GLY A 180 -7.48 9.55 -22.30
CA GLY A 180 -6.66 10.76 -22.20
C GLY A 180 -5.18 10.54 -22.52
N ARG A 181 -4.85 9.41 -23.16
CA ARG A 181 -3.48 8.94 -23.39
C ARG A 181 -3.36 8.23 -24.74
N SER A 182 -2.16 8.22 -25.29
CA SER A 182 -1.86 7.50 -26.53
C SER A 182 -1.91 5.98 -26.35
N ARG A 183 -2.10 5.24 -27.45
CA ARG A 183 -1.96 3.77 -27.48
C ARG A 183 -0.60 3.30 -27.01
N ALA A 184 0.45 4.07 -27.28
CA ALA A 184 1.81 3.79 -26.80
C ALA A 184 1.89 3.85 -25.27
N SER A 185 1.19 4.79 -24.64
CA SER A 185 1.09 4.87 -23.18
C SER A 185 0.30 3.67 -22.61
N LEU A 186 -0.77 3.26 -23.30
CA LEU A 186 -1.55 2.09 -22.89
C LEU A 186 -0.73 0.80 -22.98
N LYS A 187 0.15 0.65 -23.98
CA LYS A 187 1.10 -0.47 -24.08
C LYS A 187 1.99 -0.60 -22.85
N VAL A 188 2.49 0.52 -22.33
CA VAL A 188 3.30 0.52 -21.10
C VAL A 188 2.44 0.08 -19.91
N VAL A 189 1.22 0.60 -19.78
CA VAL A 189 0.28 0.20 -18.73
C VAL A 189 -0.03 -1.30 -18.80
N ALA A 190 -0.34 -1.84 -19.99
CA ALA A 190 -0.63 -3.25 -20.19
C ALA A 190 0.57 -4.15 -19.89
N GLY A 191 1.79 -3.75 -20.29
CA GLY A 191 3.01 -4.49 -19.96
C GLY A 191 3.31 -4.50 -18.46
N MET A 192 2.83 -3.50 -17.73
CA MET A 192 2.95 -3.42 -16.28
C MET A 192 1.75 -4.00 -15.53
N TRP A 193 0.61 -4.26 -16.19
CA TRP A 193 -0.67 -4.65 -15.57
C TRP A 193 -0.52 -5.75 -14.50
N PRO A 194 0.21 -6.87 -14.75
CA PRO A 194 0.42 -7.91 -13.74
C PRO A 194 1.29 -7.48 -12.55
N ARG A 195 1.72 -6.22 -12.49
CA ARG A 195 2.62 -5.62 -11.51
C ARG A 195 2.11 -4.27 -11.00
N MET A 196 0.96 -3.78 -11.46
CA MET A 196 0.45 -2.46 -11.08
C MET A 196 -0.17 -2.45 -9.68
N ASN A 197 -0.10 -1.30 -9.02
CA ASN A 197 -0.81 -1.06 -7.77
C ASN A 197 -2.32 -1.02 -8.05
N LEU A 198 -3.05 -2.06 -7.63
CA LEU A 198 -4.50 -2.17 -7.84
C LEU A 198 -5.32 -1.15 -7.03
N ALA A 199 -4.72 -0.55 -5.99
CA ALA A 199 -5.36 0.51 -5.21
C ALA A 199 -5.23 1.90 -5.86
N ALA A 200 -4.50 2.02 -6.97
CA ALA A 200 -4.36 3.29 -7.68
C ALA A 200 -5.71 3.75 -8.27
N PRO A 201 -6.25 4.90 -7.83
CA PRO A 201 -7.54 5.40 -8.32
C PRO A 201 -7.56 5.55 -9.85
N GLU A 202 -6.46 6.02 -10.43
CA GLU A 202 -6.32 6.25 -11.87
C GLU A 202 -6.38 4.93 -12.67
N LEU A 203 -5.83 3.84 -12.11
CA LEU A 203 -5.91 2.53 -12.74
C LEU A 203 -7.34 2.01 -12.72
N ARG A 204 -8.05 2.19 -11.61
CA ARG A 204 -9.45 1.79 -11.49
C ARG A 204 -10.36 2.56 -12.44
N GLU A 205 -10.18 3.87 -12.52
CA GLU A 205 -10.92 4.72 -13.47
C GLU A 205 -10.63 4.33 -14.92
N LEU A 206 -9.35 4.11 -15.25
CA LEU A 206 -8.94 3.64 -16.57
C LEU A 206 -9.59 2.31 -16.93
N LEU A 207 -9.49 1.31 -16.06
CA LEU A 207 -10.10 0.01 -16.28
C LEU A 207 -11.61 0.09 -16.40
N GLY A 208 -12.27 0.84 -15.52
CA GLY A 208 -13.72 0.96 -15.53
C GLY A 208 -14.28 1.66 -16.76
N ARG A 209 -13.52 2.61 -17.34
CA ARG A 209 -13.85 3.19 -18.65
C ARG A 209 -13.60 2.19 -19.75
N LEU A 210 -12.43 1.54 -19.75
CA LEU A 210 -12.02 0.63 -20.80
C LEU A 210 -12.96 -0.59 -20.93
N THR A 211 -13.29 -1.24 -19.81
CA THR A 211 -14.15 -2.43 -19.81
C THR A 211 -15.57 -2.11 -20.27
N ARG A 212 -16.11 -0.96 -19.86
CA ARG A 212 -17.43 -0.48 -20.28
C ARG A 212 -17.50 -0.27 -21.79
N GLU A 213 -16.55 0.48 -22.34
CA GLU A 213 -16.54 0.81 -23.76
C GLU A 213 -16.29 -0.42 -24.64
N LEU A 214 -15.44 -1.34 -24.17
CA LEU A 214 -15.30 -2.64 -24.83
C LEU A 214 -16.64 -3.40 -24.81
N ALA A 215 -17.30 -3.49 -23.65
CA ALA A 215 -18.58 -4.20 -23.53
C ALA A 215 -19.66 -3.62 -24.45
N GLU A 216 -19.75 -2.30 -24.60
CA GLU A 216 -20.67 -1.64 -25.53
C GLU A 216 -20.39 -2.04 -26.99
N ARG A 217 -19.12 -2.24 -27.36
CA ARG A 217 -18.68 -2.64 -28.71
C ARG A 217 -18.73 -4.16 -28.95
N SER A 218 -19.06 -4.95 -27.93
CA SER A 218 -19.08 -6.43 -28.03
C SER A 218 -20.07 -6.95 -29.08
N ALA A 219 -21.17 -6.22 -29.30
CA ALA A 219 -22.19 -6.56 -30.29
C ALA A 219 -21.81 -6.13 -31.72
N ASP A 220 -20.94 -5.14 -31.86
CA ASP A 220 -20.58 -4.54 -33.16
C ASP A 220 -19.59 -5.42 -33.94
N ASP A 221 -18.68 -6.10 -33.24
CA ASP A 221 -17.74 -7.07 -33.83
C ASP A 221 -17.55 -8.31 -32.94
N PRO A 222 -18.50 -9.26 -32.98
CA PRO A 222 -18.42 -10.49 -32.18
C PRO A 222 -17.21 -11.37 -32.53
N ALA A 223 -16.71 -11.30 -33.76
CA ALA A 223 -15.57 -12.09 -34.20
C ALA A 223 -14.27 -11.57 -33.57
N ALA A 224 -14.07 -10.25 -33.57
CA ALA A 224 -12.95 -9.64 -32.86
C ALA A 224 -13.06 -9.85 -31.35
N TRP A 225 -14.28 -9.79 -30.79
CA TRP A 225 -14.51 -10.06 -29.38
C TRP A 225 -14.04 -11.47 -28.98
N GLU A 226 -14.45 -12.48 -29.74
CA GLU A 226 -14.04 -13.86 -29.52
C GLU A 226 -12.54 -14.06 -29.71
N GLU A 227 -11.91 -13.38 -30.67
CA GLU A 227 -10.46 -13.49 -30.88
C GLU A 227 -9.64 -12.92 -29.70
N TRP A 228 -10.00 -11.72 -29.24
CA TRP A 228 -9.15 -10.93 -28.33
C TRP A 228 -9.50 -11.07 -26.85
N ILE A 229 -10.78 -11.24 -26.51
CA ILE A 229 -11.27 -11.20 -25.12
C ILE A 229 -11.66 -12.61 -24.65
N GLN A 230 -12.23 -13.44 -25.54
CA GLN A 230 -12.47 -14.88 -25.32
C GLN A 230 -13.37 -15.22 -24.10
N VAL A 231 -14.09 -14.23 -23.57
CA VAL A 231 -15.08 -14.41 -22.49
C VAL A 231 -16.29 -13.52 -22.77
N PRO A 232 -17.49 -13.87 -22.29
CA PRO A 232 -18.66 -13.00 -22.43
C PRO A 232 -18.46 -11.62 -21.80
N ALA A 233 -19.10 -10.58 -22.34
CA ALA A 233 -19.05 -9.21 -21.79
C ALA A 233 -19.47 -9.15 -20.31
N SER A 234 -20.46 -9.94 -19.91
CA SER A 234 -20.89 -10.08 -18.51
C SER A 234 -19.77 -10.56 -17.58
N ASN A 235 -18.83 -11.38 -18.09
CA ASN A 235 -17.70 -11.86 -17.29
C ASN A 235 -16.63 -10.78 -17.14
N VAL A 236 -16.44 -9.93 -18.16
CA VAL A 236 -15.57 -8.74 -18.06
C VAL A 236 -16.12 -7.76 -17.03
N GLU A 237 -17.44 -7.50 -17.04
CA GLU A 237 -18.11 -6.68 -16.05
C GLU A 237 -17.97 -7.26 -14.63
N ALA A 238 -18.20 -8.57 -14.47
CA ALA A 238 -18.03 -9.25 -13.19
C ALA A 238 -16.57 -9.19 -12.69
N ALA A 239 -15.59 -9.42 -13.57
CA ALA A 239 -14.17 -9.31 -13.27
C ALA A 239 -13.80 -7.89 -12.84
N PHE A 240 -14.32 -6.86 -13.52
CA PHE A 240 -14.12 -5.48 -13.14
C PHE A 240 -14.77 -5.16 -11.79
N GLU A 241 -15.98 -5.65 -11.51
CA GLU A 241 -16.63 -5.43 -10.20
C GLU A 241 -15.88 -6.11 -9.05
N ILE A 242 -15.33 -7.31 -9.26
CA ILE A 242 -14.48 -7.96 -8.26
C ILE A 242 -13.21 -7.14 -8.05
N PHE A 243 -12.54 -6.73 -9.14
CA PHE A 243 -11.39 -5.82 -9.06
C PHE A 243 -11.75 -4.52 -8.33
N ARG A 244 -12.91 -3.91 -8.62
CA ARG A 244 -13.40 -2.68 -7.99
C ARG A 244 -13.54 -2.89 -6.49
N LYS A 245 -14.27 -3.94 -6.06
CA LYS A 245 -14.46 -4.28 -4.65
C LYS A 245 -13.13 -4.55 -3.93
N VAL A 246 -12.24 -5.31 -4.57
CA VAL A 246 -10.90 -5.59 -4.02
C VAL A 246 -10.06 -4.32 -3.93
N SER A 247 -10.13 -3.43 -4.91
CA SER A 247 -9.40 -2.15 -4.93
C SER A 247 -9.96 -1.10 -3.97
N THR A 248 -11.27 -1.15 -3.66
CA THR A 248 -11.95 -0.24 -2.71
C THR A 248 -12.02 -0.79 -1.29
N GLY A 249 -11.78 -2.08 -1.09
CA GLY A 249 -11.95 -2.75 0.20
C GLY A 249 -13.40 -3.03 0.57
N GLU A 250 -14.29 -3.20 -0.41
CA GLU A 250 -15.72 -3.56 -0.24
C GLU A 250 -15.97 -5.08 -0.13
N VAL A 251 -14.93 -5.88 0.13
CA VAL A 251 -15.00 -7.36 0.20
C VAL A 251 -15.42 -7.82 1.59
#